data_AF-X0WFE8-F1
#
_entry.id   AF-X0WFE8-F1
#
_cell.length_a   1.000
_cell.length_b   1.000
_cell.length_c   1.000
_cell.angle_alpha   90.00
_cell.angle_beta   90.00
_cell.angle_gamma   90.00
#
_symmetry.space_group_name_H-M   'P 1'
#
loop_
_entity.id
_entity.type
_entity.pdbx_description
1 polymer ?
#
loop_
_entity_poly.entity_id
_entity_poly.type
_entity_poly.pdbx_seq_one_letter_code
_entity_poly.pdbx_strand_id
1 'polypeptide(L)'
;RSAKLAQGRPLRILIILSLVTAIGSAFLDNVTTVVLIAPVTVFLAGSLGVSAVPFLISEALASNIGGTATLIGDPPNILIGSAADLDFVSFLVNVAPITLVILGVYLFLASRMFSRQMEASPELQARVLAMDEREVITDPGLLRTSLVILGLTIVGFFLHGALDYEPATVALLGAAALLVVTRQDPHDILRDVEWSTLFFFIGLFIVVAGVDKVGLLEDIGEGLADLTAGNRLATTFLILWQSAVLSSILNQIPYTASMIPV
;
A
#
# COMPACT_ATOMS: atom_id res chain seq x y z
N ARG A 1 17.35 -12.64 4.83
CA ARG A 1 17.57 -12.13 6.20
C ARG A 1 16.35 -12.30 7.11
N SER A 2 15.15 -12.00 6.62
CA SER A 2 13.88 -12.11 7.35
C SER A 2 13.63 -13.49 7.99
N ALA A 3 13.87 -14.58 7.27
CA ALA A 3 13.68 -15.94 7.78
C ALA A 3 14.70 -16.34 8.88
N LYS A 4 15.94 -15.82 8.81
CA LYS A 4 16.98 -16.05 9.83
C LYS A 4 16.71 -15.27 11.12
N LEU A 5 16.23 -14.03 11.01
CA LEU A 5 15.75 -13.22 12.15
C LEU A 5 14.58 -13.88 12.87
N ALA A 6 13.70 -14.58 12.15
CA ALA A 6 12.59 -15.33 12.72
C ALA A 6 12.99 -16.62 13.46
N GLN A 7 14.27 -17.06 13.39
CA GLN A 7 14.74 -18.35 13.91
C GLN A 7 13.91 -19.55 13.40
N GLY A 8 13.37 -19.46 12.18
CA GLY A 8 12.53 -20.52 11.60
C GLY A 8 11.13 -20.68 12.20
N ARG A 9 10.73 -19.88 13.20
CA ARG A 9 9.38 -19.97 13.78
C ARG A 9 8.34 -19.39 12.82
N PRO A 10 7.35 -20.16 12.35
CA PRO A 10 6.35 -19.70 11.38
C PRO A 10 5.64 -18.39 11.78
N LEU A 11 5.27 -18.24 13.06
CA LEU A 11 4.66 -17.01 13.59
C LEU A 11 5.55 -15.76 13.44
N ARG A 12 6.86 -15.91 13.66
CA ARG A 12 7.81 -14.80 13.51
C ARG A 12 8.05 -14.49 12.03
N ILE A 13 8.04 -15.52 11.17
CA ILE A 13 8.12 -15.32 9.72
C ILE A 13 6.91 -14.54 9.24
N LEU A 14 5.69 -14.88 9.71
CA LEU A 14 4.47 -14.14 9.39
C LEU A 14 4.60 -12.67 9.80
N ILE A 15 5.00 -12.40 11.05
CA ILE A 15 5.17 -11.02 11.54
C ILE A 15 6.20 -10.26 10.70
N ILE A 16 7.36 -10.87 10.42
CA ILE A 16 8.41 -10.18 9.65
C ILE A 16 7.97 -9.96 8.21
N LEU A 17 7.36 -10.94 7.55
CA LEU A 17 6.85 -10.78 6.19
C LEU A 17 5.76 -9.70 6.16
N SER A 18 4.78 -9.73 7.06
CA SER A 18 3.78 -8.66 7.18
C SER A 18 4.39 -7.28 7.41
N LEU A 19 5.43 -7.16 8.25
CA LEU A 19 6.12 -5.88 8.46
C LEU A 19 6.87 -5.42 7.21
N VAL A 20 7.56 -6.32 6.52
CA VAL A 20 8.25 -6.02 5.26
C VAL A 20 7.24 -5.60 4.20
N THR A 21 6.09 -6.28 4.11
CA THR A 21 4.99 -5.94 3.20
C THR A 21 4.38 -4.59 3.54
N ALA A 22 4.09 -4.31 4.81
CA ALA A 22 3.54 -3.02 5.22
C ALA A 22 4.50 -1.86 4.93
N ILE A 23 5.79 -2.03 5.22
CA ILE A 23 6.81 -1.01 4.91
C ILE A 23 7.00 -0.89 3.40
N GLY A 24 7.01 -2.00 2.66
CA GLY A 24 7.11 -1.99 1.20
C GLY A 24 5.95 -1.23 0.57
N SER A 25 4.73 -1.55 0.98
CA SER A 25 3.49 -0.91 0.51
C SER A 25 3.38 0.56 0.90
N ALA A 26 4.06 1.00 1.96
CA ALA A 26 4.17 2.43 2.27
C ALA A 26 4.94 3.23 1.18
N PHE A 27 5.67 2.57 0.29
CA PHE A 27 6.44 3.23 -0.79
C PHE A 27 6.12 2.69 -2.20
N LEU A 28 5.42 1.58 -2.28
CA LEU A 28 5.04 0.88 -3.51
C LEU A 28 3.54 0.65 -3.47
N ASP A 29 2.90 0.56 -4.63
CA ASP A 29 1.51 0.18 -4.70
C ASP A 29 1.22 -1.17 -4.00
N ASN A 30 0.04 -1.27 -3.38
CA ASN A 30 -0.35 -2.40 -2.53
C ASN A 30 -0.46 -3.73 -3.30
N VAL A 31 -0.94 -3.73 -4.54
CA VAL A 31 -1.03 -4.90 -5.43
C VAL A 31 0.36 -5.31 -5.84
N THR A 32 1.16 -4.34 -6.29
CA THR A 32 2.55 -4.58 -6.71
C THR A 32 3.36 -5.22 -5.60
N THR A 33 3.25 -4.72 -4.38
CA THR A 33 3.97 -5.24 -3.20
C THR A 33 3.60 -6.69 -2.92
N VAL A 34 2.31 -7.03 -2.94
CA VAL A 34 1.85 -8.40 -2.70
C VAL A 34 2.30 -9.35 -3.81
N VAL A 35 2.24 -8.93 -5.08
CA VAL A 35 2.70 -9.73 -6.22
C VAL A 35 4.19 -10.05 -6.15
N LEU A 36 5.02 -9.11 -5.66
CA LEU A 36 6.45 -9.33 -5.48
C LEU A 36 6.79 -10.26 -4.31
N ILE A 37 6.04 -10.17 -3.20
CA ILE A 37 6.33 -10.92 -1.98
C ILE A 37 5.69 -12.32 -2.02
N ALA A 38 4.51 -12.47 -2.62
CA ALA A 38 3.75 -13.73 -2.63
C ALA A 38 4.55 -14.96 -3.13
N PRO A 39 5.35 -14.91 -4.21
CA PRO A 39 6.15 -16.05 -4.64
C PRO A 39 7.17 -16.49 -3.59
N VAL A 40 7.82 -15.52 -2.93
CA VAL A 40 8.77 -15.78 -1.84
C VAL A 40 8.05 -16.42 -0.66
N THR A 41 6.85 -15.95 -0.36
CA THR A 41 6.02 -16.45 0.75
C THR A 41 5.54 -17.87 0.52
N VAL A 42 5.05 -18.17 -0.69
CA VAL A 42 4.63 -19.53 -1.07
C VAL A 42 5.83 -20.49 -0.98
N PHE A 43 6.99 -20.07 -1.48
CA PHE A 43 8.22 -20.86 -1.41
C PHE A 43 8.66 -21.13 0.05
N LEU A 44 8.63 -20.10 0.91
CA LEU A 44 8.97 -20.24 2.33
C LEU A 44 7.97 -21.12 3.09
N ALA A 45 6.67 -20.96 2.85
CA ALA A 45 5.63 -21.76 3.46
C ALA A 45 5.77 -23.24 3.06
N GLY A 46 6.00 -23.53 1.78
CA GLY A 46 6.29 -24.88 1.28
C GLY A 46 7.55 -25.49 1.90
N SER A 47 8.62 -24.69 2.06
CA SER A 47 9.86 -25.12 2.70
C SER A 47 9.70 -25.43 4.20
N LEU A 48 8.72 -24.80 4.87
CA LEU A 48 8.38 -25.02 6.27
C LEU A 48 7.31 -26.12 6.47
N GLY A 49 6.72 -26.64 5.39
CA GLY A 49 5.63 -27.62 5.45
C GLY A 49 4.32 -27.06 6.01
N VAL A 50 4.12 -25.75 5.96
CA VAL A 50 2.91 -25.06 6.45
C VAL A 50 2.08 -24.51 5.29
N SER A 51 0.79 -24.26 5.52
CA SER A 51 -0.05 -23.60 4.52
C SER A 51 0.43 -22.16 4.27
N ALA A 52 0.48 -21.75 3.01
CA ALA A 52 0.80 -20.37 2.63
C ALA A 52 -0.38 -19.40 2.89
N VAL A 53 -1.60 -19.90 3.05
CA VAL A 53 -2.83 -19.09 3.15
C VAL A 53 -2.76 -18.05 4.29
N PRO A 54 -2.37 -18.40 5.53
CA PRO A 54 -2.25 -17.41 6.61
C PRO A 54 -1.26 -16.29 6.30
N PHE A 55 -0.16 -16.62 5.62
CA PHE A 55 0.85 -15.64 5.25
C PHE A 55 0.33 -14.68 4.17
N LEU A 56 -0.27 -15.22 3.10
CA LEU A 56 -0.80 -14.41 2.01
C LEU A 56 -1.94 -13.50 2.46
N ILE A 57 -2.86 -13.99 3.31
CA ILE A 57 -3.89 -13.13 3.92
C ILE A 57 -3.24 -12.03 4.76
N SER A 58 -2.18 -12.39 5.49
CA SER A 58 -1.51 -11.42 6.35
C SER A 58 -0.70 -10.38 5.61
N GLU A 59 -0.15 -10.74 4.47
CA GLU A 59 0.53 -9.83 3.56
C GLU A 59 -0.48 -8.91 2.88
N ALA A 60 -1.61 -9.43 2.40
CA ALA A 60 -2.66 -8.60 1.81
C ALA A 60 -3.18 -7.54 2.79
N LEU A 61 -3.48 -7.93 4.04
CA LEU A 61 -3.96 -6.99 5.06
C LEU A 61 -2.86 -6.02 5.50
N ALA A 62 -1.63 -6.50 5.73
CA ALA A 62 -0.53 -5.63 6.10
C ALA A 62 -0.14 -4.67 4.97
N SER A 63 -0.26 -5.08 3.71
CA SER A 63 -0.05 -4.23 2.52
C SER A 63 -1.05 -3.09 2.49
N ASN A 64 -2.34 -3.37 2.70
CA ASN A 64 -3.37 -2.34 2.75
C ASN A 64 -3.13 -1.36 3.90
N ILE A 65 -2.89 -1.87 5.11
CA ILE A 65 -2.60 -1.03 6.29
C ILE A 65 -1.37 -0.16 6.03
N GLY A 66 -0.27 -0.76 5.58
CA GLY A 66 0.99 -0.05 5.32
C GLY A 66 0.87 1.00 4.21
N GLY A 67 0.18 0.68 3.12
CA GLY A 67 -0.05 1.58 2.00
C GLY A 67 -0.86 2.81 2.39
N THR A 68 -1.80 2.68 3.34
CA THR A 68 -2.55 3.83 3.88
C THR A 68 -1.64 4.84 4.61
N ALA A 69 -0.45 4.46 5.08
CA ALA A 69 0.41 5.36 5.86
C ALA A 69 0.93 6.58 5.07
N THR A 70 1.05 6.47 3.74
CA THR A 70 1.73 7.47 2.91
C THR A 70 0.86 7.90 1.73
N LEU A 71 1.15 9.08 1.20
CA LEU A 71 0.45 9.62 0.04
C LEU A 71 0.58 8.71 -1.19
N ILE A 72 1.69 7.96 -1.32
CA ILE A 72 2.04 7.22 -2.53
C ILE A 72 1.71 5.72 -2.47
N GLY A 73 1.33 5.20 -1.30
CA GLY A 73 1.13 3.76 -1.12
C GLY A 73 -0.14 3.19 -1.79
N ASP A 74 -1.11 4.04 -2.15
CA ASP A 74 -2.37 3.64 -2.80
C ASP A 74 -2.94 4.84 -3.58
N PRO A 75 -3.48 4.68 -4.81
CA PRO A 75 -4.07 5.79 -5.55
C PRO A 75 -5.13 6.63 -4.80
N PRO A 76 -6.04 6.09 -3.98
CA PRO A 76 -6.97 6.87 -3.16
C PRO A 76 -6.27 7.89 -2.25
N ASN A 77 -5.08 7.59 -1.74
CA ASN A 77 -4.35 8.50 -0.86
C ASN A 77 -3.86 9.74 -1.63
N ILE A 78 -3.42 9.56 -2.88
CA ILE A 78 -3.07 10.67 -3.78
C ILE A 78 -4.31 11.54 -4.03
N LEU A 79 -5.48 10.93 -4.25
CA LEU A 79 -6.72 11.68 -4.48
C LEU A 79 -7.13 12.50 -3.26
N ILE A 80 -7.11 11.89 -2.08
CA ILE A 80 -7.44 12.57 -0.83
C ILE A 80 -6.42 13.68 -0.55
N GLY A 81 -5.13 13.39 -0.68
CA GLY A 81 -4.07 14.37 -0.43
C GLY A 81 -4.12 15.55 -1.40
N SER A 82 -4.36 15.30 -2.69
CA SER A 82 -4.52 16.36 -3.69
C SER A 82 -5.78 17.20 -3.48
N ALA A 83 -6.89 16.59 -3.08
CA ALA A 83 -8.14 17.31 -2.84
C ALA A 83 -8.11 18.14 -1.54
N ALA A 84 -7.39 17.65 -0.53
CA ALA A 84 -7.21 18.33 0.75
C ALA A 84 -6.00 19.29 0.77
N ASP A 85 -5.30 19.46 -0.36
CA ASP A 85 -4.07 20.27 -0.49
C ASP A 85 -3.00 19.89 0.55
N LEU A 86 -2.85 18.59 0.80
CA LEU A 86 -1.89 18.03 1.75
C LEU A 86 -0.59 17.64 1.03
N ASP A 87 0.52 18.20 1.50
CA ASP A 87 1.83 17.71 1.13
C ASP A 87 2.12 16.32 1.74
N PHE A 88 3.21 15.68 1.27
CA PHE A 88 3.55 14.32 1.69
C PHE A 88 3.77 14.21 3.21
N VAL A 89 4.41 15.23 3.81
CA VAL A 89 4.73 15.24 5.24
C VAL A 89 3.45 15.43 6.06
N SER A 90 2.58 16.35 5.67
CA SER A 90 1.31 16.59 6.35
C SER A 90 0.43 15.34 6.29
N PHE A 91 0.33 14.68 5.13
CA PHE A 91 -0.41 13.43 5.01
C PHE A 91 0.19 12.35 5.93
N LEU A 92 1.52 12.17 5.89
CA LEU A 92 2.24 11.19 6.70
C LEU A 92 2.03 11.42 8.21
N VAL A 93 2.16 12.66 8.69
CA VAL A 93 2.02 12.98 10.11
C VAL A 93 0.59 12.76 10.61
N ASN A 94 -0.42 12.98 9.76
CA ASN A 94 -1.81 12.75 10.13
C ASN A 94 -2.19 11.26 10.11
N VAL A 95 -1.75 10.50 9.11
CA VAL A 95 -2.23 9.13 8.87
C VAL A 95 -1.30 8.06 9.46
N ALA A 96 0.02 8.24 9.41
CA ALA A 96 0.95 7.22 9.89
C ALA A 96 0.77 6.83 11.38
N PRO A 97 0.50 7.74 12.33
CA PRO A 97 0.34 7.36 13.73
C PRO A 97 -0.81 6.36 13.94
N ILE A 98 -1.97 6.61 13.34
CA ILE A 98 -3.12 5.71 13.46
C ILE A 98 -2.86 4.40 12.72
N THR A 99 -2.19 4.46 11.56
CA THR A 99 -1.80 3.27 10.79
C THR A 99 -0.86 2.36 11.57
N LEU A 100 0.11 2.91 12.31
CA LEU A 100 1.00 2.13 13.17
C LEU A 100 0.26 1.42 14.31
N VAL A 101 -0.74 2.08 14.90
CA VAL A 101 -1.61 1.47 15.92
C VAL A 101 -2.42 0.33 15.31
N ILE A 102 -3.05 0.57 14.15
CA ILE A 102 -3.82 -0.45 13.42
C ILE A 102 -2.93 -1.64 13.07
N LEU A 103 -1.71 -1.40 12.58
CA LEU A 103 -0.76 -2.47 12.26
C LEU A 103 -0.37 -3.26 13.51
N GLY A 104 -0.13 -2.60 14.65
CA GLY A 104 0.18 -3.28 15.92
C GLY A 104 -0.98 -4.16 16.40
N VAL A 105 -2.21 -3.63 16.38
CA VAL A 105 -3.43 -4.38 16.73
C VAL A 105 -3.61 -5.55 15.77
N TYR A 106 -3.44 -5.32 14.47
CA TYR A 106 -3.56 -6.33 13.44
C TYR A 106 -2.56 -7.47 13.66
N LEU A 107 -1.26 -7.17 13.84
CA LEU A 107 -0.23 -8.17 14.09
C LEU A 107 -0.51 -8.98 15.36
N PHE A 108 -1.02 -8.32 16.41
CA PHE A 108 -1.45 -9.01 17.62
C PHE A 108 -2.60 -9.99 17.35
N LEU A 109 -3.64 -9.56 16.63
CA LEU A 109 -4.77 -10.41 16.24
C LEU A 109 -4.35 -11.55 15.32
N ALA A 110 -3.55 -11.26 14.29
CA ALA A 110 -2.99 -12.25 13.38
C ALA A 110 -2.16 -13.29 14.12
N SER A 111 -1.37 -12.87 15.11
CA SER A 111 -0.59 -13.79 15.94
C SER A 111 -1.49 -14.76 16.71
N ARG A 112 -2.63 -14.29 17.24
CA ARG A 112 -3.60 -15.15 17.93
C ARG A 112 -4.37 -16.05 16.98
N MET A 113 -4.88 -15.51 15.88
CA MET A 113 -5.74 -16.20 14.93
C MET A 113 -4.99 -17.32 14.19
N PHE A 114 -3.77 -17.04 13.72
CA PHE A 114 -3.00 -17.97 12.90
C PHE A 114 -2.00 -18.83 13.68
N SER A 115 -1.78 -18.57 14.98
CA SER A 115 -0.85 -19.36 15.82
C SER A 115 -1.10 -20.87 15.77
N ARG A 116 -2.38 -21.29 15.75
CA ARG A 116 -2.77 -22.71 15.73
C ARG A 116 -2.55 -23.40 14.39
N GLN A 117 -2.39 -22.65 13.30
CA GLN A 117 -2.24 -23.19 11.94
C GLN A 117 -0.76 -23.27 11.52
N MET A 118 0.16 -22.91 12.41
CA MET A 118 1.54 -22.56 12.10
C MET A 118 2.54 -23.32 12.97
N GLU A 119 2.39 -24.64 13.03
CA GLU A 119 3.35 -25.56 13.65
C GLU A 119 4.26 -26.17 12.57
N ALA A 120 5.56 -25.89 12.64
CA ALA A 120 6.56 -26.45 11.74
C ALA A 120 7.56 -27.33 12.50
N SER A 121 7.91 -28.49 11.94
CA SER A 121 8.94 -29.38 12.50
C SER A 121 10.28 -28.63 12.68
N PRO A 122 11.00 -28.82 13.81
CA PRO A 122 12.33 -28.26 14.04
C PRO A 122 13.33 -28.52 12.90
N GLU A 123 13.19 -29.62 12.16
CA GLU A 123 14.06 -30.00 11.03
C GLU A 123 13.83 -29.10 9.81
N LEU A 124 12.58 -28.73 9.53
CA LEU A 124 12.22 -27.82 8.43
C LEU A 124 12.63 -26.37 8.76
N GLN A 125 12.56 -25.99 10.03
CA GLN A 125 13.06 -24.71 10.50
C GLN A 125 14.57 -24.57 10.25
N ALA A 126 15.35 -25.63 10.54
CA ALA A 126 16.79 -25.67 10.29
C ALA A 126 17.14 -25.59 8.80
N ARG A 127 16.36 -26.20 7.91
CA ARG A 127 16.55 -26.10 6.44
C ARG A 127 16.39 -24.67 5.92
N VAL A 128 15.38 -23.94 6.38
CA VAL A 128 15.17 -22.53 5.99
C VAL A 128 16.28 -21.63 6.53
N LEU A 129 16.80 -21.90 7.73
CA LEU A 129 17.96 -21.21 8.30
C LEU A 129 19.26 -21.46 7.51
N ALA A 130 19.38 -22.62 6.85
CA ALA A 130 20.53 -22.99 6.04
C ALA A 130 20.49 -22.44 4.60
N MET A 131 19.38 -21.84 4.17
CA MET A 131 19.27 -21.24 2.83
C MET A 131 20.21 -20.04 2.67
N ASP A 132 20.90 -19.99 1.52
CA ASP A 132 21.70 -18.83 1.13
C ASP A 132 20.83 -17.82 0.36
N GLU A 133 20.73 -16.62 0.89
CA GLU A 133 19.86 -15.55 0.39
C GLU A 133 20.43 -14.93 -0.90
N ARG A 134 21.71 -15.20 -1.18
CA ARG A 134 22.44 -14.69 -2.34
C ARG A 134 22.11 -15.44 -3.63
N GLU A 135 21.55 -16.64 -3.54
CA GLU A 135 21.15 -17.43 -4.73
C GLU A 135 19.88 -16.91 -5.40
N VAL A 136 19.10 -16.06 -4.71
CA VAL A 136 17.84 -15.49 -5.22
C VAL A 136 18.05 -14.14 -5.93
N ILE A 137 19.17 -13.45 -5.67
CA ILE A 137 19.48 -12.16 -6.29
C ILE A 137 20.09 -12.41 -7.68
N THR A 138 19.32 -12.13 -8.72
CA THR A 138 19.75 -12.29 -10.12
C THR A 138 20.74 -11.20 -10.56
N ASP A 139 20.47 -9.93 -10.24
CA ASP A 139 21.35 -8.80 -10.59
C ASP A 139 21.56 -7.83 -9.40
N PRO A 140 22.72 -7.90 -8.72
CA PRO A 140 23.04 -7.03 -7.60
C PRO A 140 23.38 -5.58 -8.00
N GLY A 141 23.79 -5.34 -9.26
CA GLY A 141 24.12 -4.01 -9.76
C GLY A 141 22.87 -3.18 -10.04
N LEU A 142 21.90 -3.80 -10.71
CA LEU A 142 20.58 -3.21 -10.95
C LEU A 142 19.87 -2.93 -9.61
N LEU A 143 19.85 -3.91 -8.69
CA LEU A 143 19.23 -3.75 -7.38
C LEU A 143 19.77 -2.53 -6.61
N ARG A 144 21.10 -2.36 -6.54
CA ARG A 144 21.70 -1.21 -5.85
C ARG A 144 21.31 0.11 -6.50
N THR A 145 21.33 0.16 -7.82
CA THR A 145 20.96 1.36 -8.59
C THR A 145 19.50 1.74 -8.34
N SER A 146 18.59 0.76 -8.42
CA SER A 146 17.18 0.96 -8.13
C SER A 146 16.93 1.41 -6.69
N LEU A 147 17.62 0.82 -5.71
CA LEU A 147 17.49 1.23 -4.30
C LEU A 147 18.02 2.65 -4.04
N VAL A 148 19.12 3.05 -4.69
CA VAL A 148 19.64 4.41 -4.56
C VAL A 148 18.66 5.41 -5.17
N ILE A 149 18.16 5.15 -6.37
CA ILE A 149 17.23 6.06 -7.04
C ILE A 149 15.90 6.11 -6.30
N LEU A 150 15.36 4.97 -5.85
CA LEU A 150 14.17 4.94 -4.99
C LEU A 150 14.38 5.77 -3.72
N GLY A 151 15.53 5.64 -3.06
CA GLY A 151 15.88 6.46 -1.89
C GLY A 151 15.88 7.96 -2.20
N LEU A 152 16.44 8.36 -3.35
CA LEU A 152 16.43 9.75 -3.81
C LEU A 152 15.00 10.23 -4.14
N THR A 153 14.18 9.41 -4.77
CA THR A 153 12.76 9.72 -5.05
C THR A 153 11.99 9.92 -3.75
N ILE A 154 12.21 9.06 -2.74
CA ILE A 154 11.61 9.21 -1.41
C ILE A 154 12.02 10.54 -0.78
N VAL A 155 13.31 10.89 -0.82
CA VAL A 155 13.77 12.21 -0.35
C VAL A 155 13.10 13.34 -1.14
N GLY A 156 12.94 13.18 -2.46
CA GLY A 156 12.20 14.11 -3.30
C GLY A 156 10.75 14.31 -2.83
N PHE A 157 10.06 13.24 -2.42
CA PHE A 157 8.70 13.34 -1.87
C PHE A 157 8.68 14.13 -0.55
N PHE A 158 9.70 14.01 0.30
CA PHE A 158 9.78 14.85 1.50
C PHE A 158 10.02 16.34 1.18
N LEU A 159 10.60 16.65 0.03
CA LEU A 159 10.95 18.01 -0.37
C LEU A 159 9.90 18.66 -1.29
N HIS A 160 8.94 17.90 -1.83
CA HIS A 160 8.00 18.41 -2.84
C HIS A 160 7.17 19.59 -2.34
N GLY A 161 6.69 19.53 -1.09
CA GLY A 161 5.88 20.59 -0.47
C GLY A 161 6.65 21.87 -0.19
N ALA A 162 7.98 21.78 0.00
CA ALA A 162 8.84 22.96 0.16
C ALA A 162 9.23 23.60 -1.18
N LEU A 163 9.05 22.87 -2.28
CA LEU A 163 9.45 23.27 -3.64
C LEU A 163 8.26 23.59 -4.54
N ASP A 164 7.02 23.52 -4.02
CA ASP A 164 5.76 23.70 -4.75
C ASP A 164 5.66 22.82 -6.02
N TYR A 165 6.18 21.59 -5.94
CA TYR A 165 6.07 20.62 -7.04
C TYR A 165 5.01 19.57 -6.74
N GLU A 166 4.26 19.17 -7.77
CA GLU A 166 3.34 18.05 -7.64
C GLU A 166 4.09 16.73 -7.37
N PRO A 167 3.56 15.83 -6.53
CA PRO A 167 4.14 14.52 -6.28
C PRO A 167 4.41 13.71 -7.57
N ALA A 168 3.53 13.84 -8.56
CA ALA A 168 3.69 13.19 -9.86
C ALA A 168 5.00 13.58 -10.57
N THR A 169 5.43 14.84 -10.43
CA THR A 169 6.68 15.33 -11.03
C THR A 169 7.89 14.64 -10.42
N VAL A 170 7.91 14.48 -9.08
CA VAL A 170 8.99 13.77 -8.39
C VAL A 170 9.04 12.29 -8.79
N ALA A 171 7.88 11.65 -8.88
CA ALA A 171 7.77 10.25 -9.29
C ALA A 171 8.30 10.03 -10.72
N LEU A 172 7.87 10.87 -11.68
CA LEU A 172 8.29 10.80 -13.07
C LEU A 172 9.78 11.09 -13.23
N LEU A 173 10.33 12.04 -12.48
CA LEU A 173 11.76 12.34 -12.48
C LEU A 173 12.59 11.15 -11.99
N GLY A 174 12.16 10.50 -10.89
CA GLY A 174 12.79 9.29 -10.37
C GLY A 174 12.75 8.13 -11.37
N ALA A 175 11.60 7.90 -12.00
CA ALA A 175 11.44 6.87 -13.03
C ALA A 175 12.33 7.13 -14.26
N ALA A 176 12.34 8.38 -14.75
CA ALA A 176 13.18 8.79 -15.88
C ALA A 176 14.68 8.66 -15.56
N ALA A 177 15.11 9.06 -14.36
CA ALA A 177 16.48 8.89 -13.91
C ALA A 177 16.88 7.40 -13.86
N LEU A 178 15.99 6.53 -13.36
CA LEU A 178 16.24 5.10 -13.32
C LEU A 178 16.38 4.51 -14.73
N LEU A 179 15.50 4.87 -15.65
CA LEU A 179 15.58 4.45 -17.05
C LEU A 179 16.90 4.86 -17.70
N VAL A 180 17.32 6.12 -17.52
CA VAL A 180 18.55 6.64 -18.11
C VAL A 180 19.80 5.94 -17.55
N VAL A 181 19.84 5.69 -16.24
CA VAL A 181 21.00 5.07 -15.58
C VAL A 181 21.09 3.58 -15.90
N THR A 182 19.96 2.87 -15.85
CA THR A 182 19.92 1.41 -16.08
C THR A 182 19.94 1.03 -17.55
N ARG A 183 19.63 1.98 -18.45
CA ARG A 183 19.53 1.79 -19.89
C ARG A 183 18.60 0.64 -20.28
N GLN A 184 17.58 0.40 -19.45
CA GLN A 184 16.50 -0.52 -19.76
C GLN A 184 15.70 -0.01 -20.96
N ASP A 185 15.15 -0.90 -21.75
CA ASP A 185 14.29 -0.52 -22.87
C ASP A 185 13.03 0.14 -22.31
N PRO A 186 12.75 1.42 -22.65
CA PRO A 186 11.53 2.08 -22.20
C PRO A 186 10.27 1.31 -22.60
N HIS A 187 10.30 0.57 -23.70
CA HIS A 187 9.16 -0.23 -24.14
C HIS A 187 8.79 -1.30 -23.11
N ASP A 188 9.76 -1.95 -22.49
CA ASP A 188 9.49 -3.02 -21.52
C ASP A 188 8.94 -2.44 -20.21
N ILE A 189 9.51 -1.34 -19.73
CA ILE A 189 9.04 -0.67 -18.51
C ILE A 189 7.65 -0.05 -18.71
N LEU A 190 7.38 0.55 -19.87
CA LEU A 190 6.06 1.11 -20.17
C LEU A 190 4.98 0.03 -20.32
N ARG A 191 5.32 -1.23 -20.63
CA ARG A 191 4.34 -2.34 -20.63
C ARG A 191 3.87 -2.71 -19.23
N ASP A 192 4.71 -2.53 -18.23
CA ASP A 192 4.39 -2.85 -16.82
C ASP A 192 3.53 -1.75 -16.15
N VAL A 193 3.38 -0.60 -16.80
CA VAL A 193 2.47 0.46 -16.33
C VAL A 193 1.02 0.01 -16.48
N GLU A 194 0.23 0.19 -15.43
CA GLU A 194 -1.21 -0.10 -15.43
C GLU A 194 -2.02 0.95 -16.22
N TRP A 195 -1.89 0.95 -17.55
CA TRP A 195 -2.61 1.90 -18.41
C TRP A 195 -4.12 1.86 -18.23
N SER A 196 -4.69 0.67 -18.01
CA SER A 196 -6.11 0.50 -17.73
C SER A 196 -6.55 1.31 -16.50
N THR A 197 -5.73 1.31 -15.43
CA THR A 197 -5.99 2.06 -14.19
C THR A 197 -5.95 3.57 -14.45
N LEU A 198 -4.96 4.05 -15.23
CA LEU A 198 -4.87 5.47 -15.61
C LEU A 198 -6.06 5.94 -16.45
N PHE A 199 -6.44 5.20 -17.50
CA PHE A 199 -7.59 5.55 -18.34
C PHE A 199 -8.91 5.45 -17.57
N PHE A 200 -9.03 4.49 -16.67
CA PHE A 200 -10.17 4.38 -15.77
C PHE A 200 -10.29 5.63 -14.87
N PHE A 201 -9.21 6.12 -14.28
CA PHE A 201 -9.23 7.35 -13.46
C PHE A 201 -9.60 8.58 -14.27
N ILE A 202 -9.09 8.71 -15.49
CA ILE A 202 -9.48 9.80 -16.39
C ILE A 202 -10.99 9.77 -16.63
N GLY A 203 -11.55 8.61 -17.01
CA GLY A 203 -12.98 8.46 -17.24
C GLY A 203 -13.82 8.71 -15.98
N LEU A 204 -13.37 8.19 -14.84
CA LEU A 204 -14.01 8.37 -13.53
C LEU A 204 -14.05 9.84 -13.13
N PHE A 205 -12.96 10.61 -13.27
CA PHE A 205 -12.97 12.03 -12.94
C PHE A 205 -13.85 12.85 -13.87
N ILE A 206 -13.96 12.47 -15.14
CA ILE A 206 -14.93 13.09 -16.07
C ILE A 206 -16.36 12.86 -15.56
N VAL A 207 -16.68 11.64 -15.12
CA VAL A 207 -18.01 11.32 -14.58
C VAL A 207 -18.26 12.05 -13.26
N VAL A 208 -17.33 12.00 -12.31
CA VAL A 208 -17.44 12.69 -11.02
C VAL A 208 -17.62 14.19 -11.20
N ALA A 209 -16.82 14.84 -12.07
CA ALA A 209 -16.98 16.26 -12.38
C ALA A 209 -18.32 16.57 -13.07
N GLY A 210 -18.85 15.62 -13.87
CA GLY A 210 -20.18 15.75 -14.45
C GLY A 210 -21.30 15.67 -13.40
N VAL A 211 -21.17 14.76 -12.43
CA VAL A 211 -22.11 14.58 -11.32
C VAL A 211 -22.08 15.78 -10.37
N ASP A 212 -20.88 16.28 -10.05
CA ASP A 212 -20.66 17.50 -9.27
C ASP A 212 -21.38 18.70 -9.88
N LYS A 213 -21.20 18.93 -11.20
CA LYS A 213 -21.88 20.02 -11.92
C LYS A 213 -23.41 19.95 -11.93
N VAL A 214 -23.99 18.78 -11.69
CA VAL A 214 -25.45 18.60 -11.62
C VAL A 214 -25.99 18.89 -10.22
N GLY A 215 -25.12 19.11 -9.23
CA GLY A 215 -25.48 19.39 -7.84
C GLY A 215 -25.78 18.14 -7.01
N LEU A 216 -25.61 16.94 -7.58
CA LEU A 216 -25.94 15.68 -6.88
C LEU A 216 -25.04 15.45 -5.66
N LEU A 217 -23.78 15.91 -5.70
CA LEU A 217 -22.86 15.76 -4.56
C LEU A 217 -23.25 16.69 -3.41
N GLU A 218 -23.71 17.91 -3.72
CA GLU A 218 -24.25 18.87 -2.75
C GLU A 218 -25.52 18.30 -2.09
N ASP A 219 -26.45 17.74 -2.89
CA ASP A 219 -27.66 17.08 -2.38
C ASP A 219 -27.35 15.92 -1.42
N ILE A 220 -26.32 15.11 -1.73
CA ILE A 220 -25.88 14.00 -0.86
C ILE A 220 -25.27 14.55 0.43
N GLY A 221 -24.44 15.59 0.36
CA GLY A 221 -23.83 16.25 1.52
C GLY A 221 -24.88 16.85 2.46
N GLU A 222 -25.87 17.57 1.92
CA GLU A 222 -26.99 18.12 2.67
C GLU A 222 -27.83 17.02 3.31
N GLY A 223 -28.15 15.94 2.58
CA GLY A 223 -28.88 14.80 3.12
C GLY A 223 -28.18 14.12 4.30
N LEU A 224 -26.84 13.99 4.25
CA LEU A 224 -26.04 13.46 5.37
C LEU A 224 -26.01 14.43 6.56
N ALA A 225 -25.93 15.73 6.32
CA ALA A 225 -25.97 16.76 7.35
C ALA A 225 -27.33 16.79 8.07
N ASP A 226 -28.42 16.67 7.34
CA ASP A 226 -29.78 16.63 7.87
C ASP A 226 -30.03 15.38 8.71
N LEU A 227 -29.58 14.20 8.23
CA LEU A 227 -29.66 12.94 8.98
C LEU A 227 -28.91 12.99 10.32
N THR A 228 -27.89 13.84 10.42
CA THR A 228 -27.07 13.98 11.62
C THR A 228 -27.41 15.24 12.43
N ALA A 229 -28.50 15.92 12.08
CA ALA A 229 -28.97 17.16 12.69
C ALA A 229 -27.86 18.24 12.77
N GLY A 230 -26.97 18.28 11.79
CA GLY A 230 -25.82 19.19 11.73
C GLY A 230 -24.70 18.89 12.74
N ASN A 231 -24.75 17.77 13.47
CA ASN A 231 -23.69 17.39 14.40
C ASN A 231 -22.47 16.84 13.64
N ARG A 232 -21.45 17.68 13.50
CA ARG A 232 -20.19 17.37 12.80
C ARG A 232 -19.56 16.03 13.20
N LEU A 233 -19.59 15.66 14.49
CA LEU A 233 -19.05 14.38 14.94
C LEU A 233 -19.88 13.21 14.43
N ALA A 234 -21.21 13.31 14.51
CA ALA A 234 -22.10 12.29 13.99
C ALA A 234 -21.97 12.13 12.47
N THR A 235 -21.85 13.24 11.73
CA THR A 235 -21.60 13.22 10.27
C THR A 235 -20.27 12.54 9.94
N THR A 236 -19.20 12.88 10.66
CA THR A 236 -17.88 12.27 10.46
C THR A 236 -17.91 10.76 10.72
N PHE A 237 -18.54 10.32 11.82
CA PHE A 237 -18.67 8.89 12.12
C PHE A 237 -19.56 8.16 11.12
N LEU A 238 -20.63 8.81 10.64
CA LEU A 238 -21.51 8.24 9.62
C LEU A 238 -20.75 8.01 8.31
N ILE A 239 -20.04 9.04 7.83
CA ILE A 239 -19.21 8.95 6.62
C ILE A 239 -18.14 7.87 6.81
N LEU A 240 -17.45 7.83 7.95
CA LEU A 240 -16.40 6.84 8.22
C LEU A 240 -16.94 5.40 8.18
N TRP A 241 -18.02 5.11 8.90
CA TRP A 241 -18.58 3.75 8.95
C TRP A 241 -19.25 3.35 7.63
N GLN A 242 -19.94 4.27 6.98
CA GLN A 242 -20.49 4.04 5.64
C GLN A 242 -19.36 3.75 4.64
N SER A 243 -18.27 4.52 4.67
CA SER A 243 -17.09 4.31 3.84
C SER A 243 -16.45 2.95 4.08
N ALA A 244 -16.30 2.54 5.34
CA ALA A 244 -15.76 1.23 5.67
C ALA A 244 -16.60 0.07 5.12
N VAL A 245 -17.93 0.19 5.16
CA VAL A 245 -18.83 -0.85 4.64
C VAL A 245 -18.87 -0.82 3.11
N LEU A 246 -19.03 0.34 2.49
CA LEU A 246 -19.14 0.47 1.04
C LEU A 246 -17.83 0.09 0.34
N SER A 247 -16.68 0.47 0.88
CA SER A 247 -15.36 0.09 0.33
C SER A 247 -15.08 -1.41 0.39
N SER A 248 -15.79 -2.18 1.21
CA SER A 248 -15.66 -3.65 1.22
C SER A 248 -16.34 -4.33 0.03
N ILE A 249 -17.24 -3.63 -0.66
CA ILE A 249 -18.04 -4.14 -1.78
C ILE A 249 -17.65 -3.43 -3.08
N LEU A 250 -17.42 -2.13 -3.00
CA LEU A 250 -17.06 -1.27 -4.13
C LEU A 250 -15.55 -1.19 -4.29
N ASN A 251 -15.10 -0.94 -5.51
CA ASN A 251 -13.69 -0.61 -5.74
C ASN A 251 -13.35 0.69 -5.01
N GLN A 252 -12.25 0.68 -4.26
CA GLN A 252 -11.81 1.76 -3.38
C GLN A 252 -11.57 3.07 -4.15
N ILE A 253 -11.07 3.02 -5.38
CA ILE A 253 -10.73 4.23 -6.13
C ILE A 253 -11.97 5.03 -6.59
N PRO A 254 -12.95 4.45 -7.33
CA PRO A 254 -14.17 5.18 -7.69
C PRO A 254 -14.97 5.64 -6.48
N TYR A 255 -14.97 4.84 -5.41
CA TYR A 255 -15.61 5.22 -4.17
C TYR A 255 -15.00 6.49 -3.58
N THR A 256 -13.67 6.51 -3.38
CA THR A 256 -12.96 7.68 -2.86
C THR A 256 -13.17 8.90 -3.74
N ALA A 257 -13.07 8.76 -5.07
CA ALA A 257 -13.29 9.86 -6.00
C ALA A 257 -14.69 10.48 -5.87
N SER A 258 -15.73 9.67 -5.66
CA SER A 258 -17.10 10.17 -5.47
C SER A 258 -17.36 10.80 -4.11
N MET A 259 -16.63 10.38 -3.07
CA MET A 259 -16.85 10.85 -1.70
C MET A 259 -15.99 12.05 -1.33
N ILE A 260 -14.89 12.32 -2.04
CA ILE A 260 -14.05 13.49 -1.78
C ILE A 260 -14.83 14.82 -1.79
N PRO A 261 -15.78 15.06 -2.71
CA PRO A 261 -16.53 16.32 -2.74
C PRO A 261 -17.67 16.40 -1.71
N VAL A 262 -18.04 15.28 -1.08
CA VAL A 262 -19.17 15.16 -0.12
C VAL A 262 -18.68 15.40 1.31
#